data_AF-A0A354X1Y9-F1
#
_entry.id   AF-A0A354X1Y9-F1
#
_cell.length_a   1.000
_cell.length_b   1.000
_cell.length_c   1.000
_cell.angle_alpha   90.00
_cell.angle_beta   90.00
_cell.angle_gamma   90.00
#
_symmetry.space_group_name_H-M   'P 1'
#
loop_
_entity.id
_entity.type
_entity.pdbx_description
1 polymer ?
#
loop_
_entity_poly.entity_id
_entity_poly.type
_entity_poly.pdbx_seq_one_letter_code
_entity_poly.pdbx_strand_id
1 'polypeptide(L)' 'YRWKSYDKAEAQAKDFMQKGTSHQYWMARALIVLSDTYIAKGDTFQARQYLESLQANYKGGEADIQEMIRERLNKLQ' A
#
# COMPACT_ATOMS: atom_id res chain seq x y z
N TYR A 1 20.34 7.53 -4.01
CA TYR A 1 19.68 8.14 -2.84
C TYR A 1 18.22 7.71 -2.65
N ARG A 2 17.39 7.61 -3.71
CA ARG A 2 15.96 7.23 -3.59
C ARG A 2 15.70 5.85 -2.95
N TRP A 3 16.54 4.85 -3.24
CA TRP A 3 16.42 3.50 -2.67
C TRP A 3 16.40 3.45 -1.13
N LYS A 4 17.28 4.20 -0.46
CA LYS A 4 17.34 4.25 1.01
C LYS A 4 16.07 4.82 1.65
N SER A 5 15.32 5.67 0.94
CA SER A 5 14.05 6.21 1.45
C SER A 5 12.91 5.22 1.31
N TYR A 6 12.94 4.40 0.26
CA TYR A 6 11.95 3.37 0.01
C TYR A 6 12.04 2.22 1.02
N ASP A 7 13.25 1.80 1.37
CA ASP A 7 13.44 0.73 2.36
C ASP A 7 12.98 1.18 3.78
N LYS A 8 13.12 2.48 4.08
CA LYS A 8 12.56 3.07 5.31
C LYS A 8 11.04 3.11 5.30
N ALA A 9 10.43 3.50 4.18
CA ALA A 9 8.97 3.53 4.06
C ALA A 9 8.36 2.13 4.20
N GLU A 10 9.00 1.12 3.60
CA GLU A 10 8.64 -0.29 3.76
C GLU A 10 8.76 -0.77 5.21
N ALA A 11 9.88 -0.48 5.88
CA ALA A 11 10.08 -0.86 7.27
C ALA A 11 9.03 -0.20 8.19
N GLN A 12 8.72 1.08 7.99
CA GLN A 12 7.71 1.79 8.78
C GLN A 12 6.30 1.26 8.52
N ALA A 13 5.93 0.97 7.27
CA ALA A 13 4.64 0.37 6.95
C ALA A 13 4.50 -1.01 7.60
N LYS A 14 5.55 -1.85 7.55
CA LYS A 14 5.57 -3.18 8.18
C LYS A 14 5.48 -3.12 9.71
N ASP A 15 6.25 -2.24 10.34
CA ASP A 15 6.19 -2.01 11.79
C ASP A 15 4.80 -1.49 12.24
N PHE A 16 4.20 -0.60 11.45
CA PHE A 16 2.84 -0.12 11.71
C PHE A 16 1.79 -1.24 11.60
N MET A 17 1.90 -2.13 10.61
CA MET A 17 1.02 -3.29 10.47
C MET A 17 1.17 -4.28 11.64
N GLN A 18 2.40 -4.51 12.12
CA GLN A 18 2.66 -5.43 13.25
C GLN A 18 2.14 -4.91 14.59
N LYS A 19 2.06 -3.58 14.76
CA LYS A 19 1.53 -2.94 15.97
C LYS A 19 0.02 -3.12 16.15
N GLY A 20 -0.66 -3.79 15.23
CA GLY A 20 -2.04 -4.27 15.44
C GLY A 20 -3.01 -3.12 15.73
N THR A 21 -2.91 -2.02 14.99
CA THR A 21 -3.81 -0.89 15.19
C THR A 21 -5.21 -1.25 14.68
N SER A 22 -6.25 -0.98 15.47
CA SER A 22 -7.65 -1.08 15.04
C SER A 22 -8.02 -0.13 13.88
N HIS A 23 -7.11 0.75 13.49
CA HIS A 23 -7.31 1.82 12.54
C HIS A 23 -7.06 1.34 11.11
N GLN A 24 -8.02 0.58 10.57
CA GLN A 24 -7.95 -0.02 9.24
C GLN A 24 -7.67 1.01 8.14
N TYR A 25 -8.26 2.21 8.25
CA TYR A 25 -8.04 3.32 7.32
C TYR A 25 -6.56 3.68 7.15
N TRP A 26 -5.86 3.94 8.25
CA TRP A 26 -4.45 4.33 8.21
C TRP A 26 -3.55 3.19 7.76
N MET A 27 -3.92 1.95 8.09
CA MET A 27 -3.23 0.76 7.58
C MET A 27 -3.36 0.64 6.06
N ALA A 28 -4.56 0.88 5.51
CA ALA A 28 -4.77 0.89 4.07
C ALA A 28 -3.95 2.00 3.39
N ARG A 29 -3.93 3.20 3.96
CA ARG A 29 -3.11 4.31 3.46
C ARG A 29 -1.61 3.97 3.45
N ALA A 30 -1.11 3.31 4.50
CA ALA A 30 0.30 2.88 4.56
C ALA A 30 0.62 1.84 3.47
N LEU A 31 -0.25 0.84 3.26
CA LEU A 31 -0.10 -0.16 2.19
C LEU A 31 -0.16 0.46 0.79
N ILE A 32 -1.01 1.46 0.58
CA ILE A 32 -1.09 2.20 -0.67
C ILE A 32 0.23 2.96 -0.95
N VAL A 33 0.79 3.64 0.05
CA VAL A 33 2.08 4.35 -0.08
C VAL A 33 3.23 3.36 -0.32
N LEU A 34 3.16 2.18 0.30
CA LEU A 34 4.11 1.10 0.06
C LEU A 34 4.04 0.61 -1.40
N SER A 35 2.83 0.42 -1.94
CA SER A 35 2.65 0.08 -3.35
C SER A 35 3.25 1.17 -4.26
N ASP A 36 2.91 2.44 -4.03
CA ASP A 36 3.47 3.58 -4.81
C ASP A 36 5.00 3.59 -4.79
N THR A 37 5.59 3.21 -3.66
CA THR A 37 7.04 3.05 -3.49
C THR A 37 7.61 1.94 -4.38
N TYR A 38 6.96 0.77 -4.45
CA TYR A 38 7.38 -0.31 -5.35
C TYR A 38 7.22 0.05 -6.83
N ILE A 39 6.15 0.76 -7.20
CA ILE A 39 5.97 1.31 -8.56
C ILE A 39 7.16 2.22 -8.90
N ALA A 40 7.54 3.11 -7.99
CA ALA A 40 8.67 4.02 -8.18
C ALA A 40 10.04 3.31 -8.20
N LYS A 41 10.14 2.10 -7.65
CA LYS A 41 11.32 1.20 -7.76
C LYS A 41 11.34 0.40 -9.07
N GLY A 42 10.26 0.44 -9.86
CA GLY A 42 10.09 -0.37 -11.07
C GLY A 42 9.58 -1.79 -10.81
N ASP A 43 9.22 -2.11 -9.56
CA ASP A 43 8.68 -3.42 -9.18
C ASP A 43 7.15 -3.37 -9.16
N THR A 44 6.56 -3.38 -10.35
CA THR A 44 5.10 -3.30 -10.52
C THR A 44 4.39 -4.58 -10.05
N PHE A 45 5.08 -5.72 -10.06
CA PHE A 45 4.54 -6.99 -9.58
C PHE A 45 4.27 -6.94 -8.08
N GLN A 46 5.27 -6.56 -7.28
CA GLN A 46 5.09 -6.40 -5.83
C GLN A 46 4.05 -5.32 -5.53
N ALA A 47 4.10 -4.18 -6.23
CA ALA A 47 3.11 -3.11 -6.07
C ALA A 47 1.67 -3.60 -6.25
N ARG A 48 1.42 -4.40 -7.30
CA ARG A 48 0.11 -4.99 -7.58
C ARG A 48 -0.32 -5.95 -6.48
N GLN A 49 0.56 -6.86 -6.04
CA GLN A 49 0.23 -7.82 -4.98
C GLN A 49 -0.19 -7.15 -3.67
N TYR A 50 0.47 -6.06 -3.27
CA TYR A 50 0.07 -5.30 -2.09
C TYR A 50 -1.32 -4.67 -2.24
N LEU A 51 -1.64 -4.12 -3.41
CA LEU A 51 -2.95 -3.51 -3.67
C LEU A 51 -4.08 -4.53 -3.78
N GLU A 52 -3.84 -5.68 -4.42
CA GLU A 52 -4.82 -6.78 -4.51
C GLU A 52 -5.09 -7.39 -3.14
N SER A 53 -4.04 -7.62 -2.35
CA SER A 53 -4.18 -8.10 -0.97
C SER A 53 -4.95 -7.09 -0.12
N LEU A 54 -4.66 -5.79 -0.26
CA LEU A 54 -5.41 -4.75 0.42
C LEU A 54 -6.88 -4.74 -0.03
N GLN A 55 -7.18 -4.82 -1.32
CA GLN A 55 -8.54 -4.86 -1.83
C GLN A 55 -9.34 -6.04 -1.29
N ALA A 56 -8.72 -7.22 -1.20
CA ALA A 56 -9.37 -8.43 -0.72
C ALA A 56 -9.60 -8.45 0.80
N ASN A 57 -8.70 -7.83 1.57
CA ASN A 57 -8.71 -7.88 3.04
C ASN A 57 -9.28 -6.62 3.70
N TYR A 58 -9.41 -5.50 2.98
CA TYR A 58 -9.92 -4.26 3.52
C TYR A 58 -11.43 -4.36 3.77
N LYS A 59 -11.82 -4.26 5.05
CA LYS A 59 -13.23 -4.33 5.49
C LYS A 59 -13.86 -2.95 5.72
N GLY A 60 -13.09 -1.89 5.51
CA GLY A 60 -13.58 -0.52 5.64
C GLY A 60 -14.54 -0.15 4.51
N GLY A 61 -15.53 0.67 4.83
CA GLY A 61 -16.54 1.17 3.89
C GLY A 61 -16.17 2.49 3.21
N GLU A 62 -14.93 2.97 3.42
CA GLU A 62 -14.49 4.26 2.93
C GLU A 62 -14.20 4.20 1.42
N ALA A 63 -14.96 4.99 0.67
CA ALA A 63 -14.90 5.02 -0.79
C ALA A 63 -13.55 5.54 -1.32
N ASP A 64 -12.89 6.44 -0.57
CA ASP A 64 -11.59 7.00 -0.93
C ASP A 64 -10.50 5.92 -0.99
N ILE A 65 -10.46 5.00 -0.03
CA ILE A 65 -9.52 3.88 -0.02
C ILE A 65 -9.77 2.95 -1.23
N GLN A 66 -11.03 2.62 -1.48
CA GLN A 66 -11.37 1.76 -2.62
C GLN A 66 -11.02 2.40 -3.96
N GLU A 67 -11.25 3.71 -4.09
CA GLU A 67 -10.88 4.48 -5.28
C GLU A 67 -9.36 4.54 -5.46
N MET A 68 -8.61 4.87 -4.39
CA MET A 68 -7.15 4.90 -4.41
C MET A 68 -6.53 3.57 -4.85
N ILE A 69 -7.10 2.44 -4.40
CA ILE A 69 -6.66 1.09 -4.81
C ILE A 69 -6.95 0.87 -6.28
N ARG A 70 -8.19 1.14 -6.72
CA ARG A 70 -8.64 0.93 -8.10
C ARG A 70 -7.81 1.75 -9.10
N GLU A 71 -7.59 3.02 -8.81
CA GLU A 71 -6.79 3.91 -9.67
C GLU A 71 -5.37 3.38 -9.89
N ARG A 72 -4.73 2.86 -8.84
CA ARG A 72 -3.36 2.36 -8.91
C ARG A 72 -3.29 1.02 -9.62
N LEU A 73 -4.23 0.11 -9.35
CA LEU A 73 -4.34 -1.14 -10.10
C LEU A 73 -4.55 -0.89 -11.60
N ASN A 74 -5.39 0.08 -11.96
CA ASN A 74 -5.59 0.48 -13.37
C ASN A 74 -4.31 1.06 -14.00
N LYS A 75 -3.51 1.83 -13.25
CA LYS A 75 -2.21 2.33 -13.72
C LYS A 75 -1.16 1.23 -13.89
N LEU A 76 -1.36 0.08 -13.26
CA LEU A 76 -0.47 -1.07 -13.34
C LEU A 76 -0.91 -2.08 -14.39
N GLN A 77 -2.05 -1.89 -15.08
CA GLN A 77 -2.52 -2.79 -16.15
C GLN A 77 -1.57 -2.82 -17.35
#